data_AF-A0A7Y4ZL48-F1
#
_entry.id   AF-A0A7Y4ZL48-F1
#
_cell.length_a   1.000
_cell.length_b   1.000
_cell.length_c   1.000
_cell.angle_alpha   90.00
_cell.angle_beta   90.00
_cell.angle_gamma   90.00
#
_symmetry.space_group_name_H-M   'P 1'
#
loop_
_entity.id
_entity.type
_entity.pdbx_description
1 polymer ?
#
loop_
_entity_poly.entity_id
_entity_poly.type
_entity_poly.pdbx_seq_one_letter_code
_entity_poly.pdbx_strand_id
1 'polypeptide(L)'
;AHTPDALERVLEAIRDVTQGRIVCVFGCGGDRDPKKRGPMGDAVARGADVAIITSDNPRTESPDAIARPIVDAVRARGLSELRPEGFAGGERGYMLELDRARAIALAVASAQPGDVVLLAGKGHEDYQILGAQKIAFDDRVHARAALAARRAAG
;
A
#
# COMPACT_ATOMS: atom_id res chain seq x y z
N ALA A 1 4.28 -3.91 9.14
CA ALA A 1 4.82 -5.15 8.52
C ALA A 1 5.63 -4.80 7.28
N HIS A 2 6.83 -5.37 7.11
CA HIS A 2 7.72 -5.12 5.95
C HIS A 2 8.38 -6.39 5.39
N THR A 3 7.86 -7.56 5.78
CA THR A 3 8.22 -8.89 5.29
C THR A 3 6.94 -9.61 4.84
N PRO A 4 7.02 -10.63 3.96
CA PRO A 4 5.85 -11.39 3.51
C PRO A 4 5.03 -11.95 4.68
N ASP A 5 5.66 -12.71 5.57
CA ASP A 5 5.00 -13.35 6.72
C ASP A 5 4.35 -12.33 7.66
N ALA A 6 5.04 -11.21 7.93
CA ALA A 6 4.46 -10.18 8.79
C ALA A 6 3.25 -9.51 8.14
N LEU A 7 3.21 -9.42 6.81
CA LEU A 7 2.11 -8.81 6.08
C LEU A 7 0.91 -9.76 6.02
N GLU A 8 1.15 -11.05 5.76
CA GLU A 8 0.15 -12.11 5.81
C GLU A 8 -0.53 -12.16 7.18
N ARG A 9 0.25 -12.28 8.27
CA ARG A 9 -0.31 -12.34 9.64
C ARG A 9 -1.13 -11.11 10.02
N VAL A 10 -0.71 -9.93 9.58
CA VAL A 10 -1.44 -8.68 9.85
C VAL A 10 -2.74 -8.63 9.05
N LEU A 11 -2.71 -9.05 7.78
CA LEU A 11 -3.90 -9.09 6.94
C LEU A 11 -4.93 -10.11 7.47
N GLU A 12 -4.48 -11.29 7.90
CA GLU A 12 -5.33 -12.29 8.56
C GLU A 12 -5.99 -11.72 9.82
N ALA A 13 -5.20 -11.13 10.74
CA ALA A 13 -5.72 -10.57 11.97
C ALA A 13 -6.70 -9.40 11.74
N ILE A 14 -6.46 -8.57 10.71
CA ILE A 14 -7.37 -7.48 10.35
C ILE A 14 -8.64 -8.04 9.71
N ARG A 15 -8.55 -9.10 8.92
CA ARG A 15 -9.72 -9.70 8.25
C ARG A 15 -10.76 -10.19 9.24
N ASP A 16 -10.34 -10.78 10.36
CA ASP A 16 -11.22 -11.29 11.42
C ASP A 16 -12.10 -10.19 12.04
N VAL A 17 -11.67 -8.93 11.98
CA VAL A 17 -12.37 -7.78 12.57
C VAL A 17 -12.93 -6.79 11.54
N THR A 18 -12.73 -7.05 10.26
CA THR A 18 -13.18 -6.16 9.17
C THR A 18 -14.50 -6.69 8.61
N GLN A 19 -15.48 -5.82 8.36
CA GLN A 19 -16.74 -6.19 7.69
C GLN A 19 -16.75 -5.81 6.21
N GLY A 20 -16.10 -4.71 5.84
CA GLY A 20 -15.94 -4.25 4.47
C GLY A 20 -14.67 -4.78 3.82
N ARG A 21 -14.07 -3.95 2.96
CA ARG A 21 -12.86 -4.25 2.23
C ARG A 21 -11.61 -3.97 3.07
N ILE A 22 -10.54 -4.72 2.80
CA ILE A 22 -9.19 -4.36 3.24
C ILE A 22 -8.46 -3.70 2.08
N VAL A 23 -8.11 -2.43 2.26
CA VAL A 23 -7.27 -1.65 1.35
C VAL A 23 -5.86 -1.59 1.92
N CYS A 24 -4.90 -2.23 1.27
CA CYS A 24 -3.51 -2.27 1.73
C CYS A 24 -2.62 -1.37 0.88
N VAL A 25 -2.02 -0.35 1.50
CA VAL A 25 -0.99 0.51 0.89
C VAL A 25 0.38 0.02 1.34
N PHE A 26 1.22 -0.38 0.40
CA PHE A 26 2.53 -0.94 0.72
C PHE A 26 3.54 -0.77 -0.40
N GLY A 27 4.81 -0.87 -0.03
CA GLY A 27 5.94 -0.83 -0.95
C GLY A 27 7.09 -1.69 -0.42
N CYS A 28 8.19 -1.70 -1.17
CA CYS A 28 9.44 -2.32 -0.73
C CYS A 28 10.57 -1.27 -0.72
N GLY A 29 11.57 -1.48 0.12
CA GLY A 29 12.80 -0.69 0.07
C GLY A 29 13.72 -1.16 -1.06
N GLY A 30 14.37 -0.21 -1.73
CA GLY A 30 15.52 -0.48 -2.61
C GLY A 30 16.81 -0.69 -1.82
N ASP A 31 17.88 -1.14 -2.47
CA ASP A 31 19.18 -1.55 -1.91
C ASP A 31 19.05 -2.51 -0.72
N ARG A 32 18.04 -3.37 -0.80
CA ARG A 32 17.63 -4.37 0.19
C ARG A 32 17.22 -5.63 -0.54
N ASP A 33 16.86 -6.67 0.22
CA ASP A 33 16.47 -7.97 -0.33
C ASP A 33 15.38 -7.83 -1.41
N PRO A 34 15.69 -8.06 -2.69
CA PRO A 34 14.70 -8.00 -3.76
C PRO A 34 13.82 -9.25 -3.81
N LYS A 35 14.27 -10.37 -3.22
CA LYS A 35 13.56 -11.65 -3.27
C LYS A 35 12.24 -11.62 -2.52
N LYS A 36 12.08 -10.69 -1.56
CA LYS A 36 10.82 -10.51 -0.82
C LYS A 36 9.74 -9.74 -1.60
N ARG A 37 10.07 -9.02 -2.68
CA ARG A 37 9.13 -8.12 -3.38
C ARG A 37 7.93 -8.88 -3.95
N GLY A 38 8.19 -9.95 -4.70
CA GLY A 38 7.15 -10.82 -5.24
C GLY A 38 6.30 -11.48 -4.14
N PRO A 39 6.90 -12.19 -3.17
CA PRO A 39 6.18 -12.77 -2.03
C PRO A 39 5.37 -11.77 -1.20
N MET A 40 5.81 -10.51 -1.06
CA MET A 40 5.00 -9.47 -0.44
C MET A 40 3.76 -9.11 -1.28
N GLY A 41 3.91 -9.01 -2.61
CA GLY A 41 2.76 -8.85 -3.51
C GLY A 41 1.79 -10.03 -3.42
N ASP A 42 2.32 -11.25 -3.31
CA ASP A 42 1.53 -12.48 -3.14
C ASP A 42 0.70 -12.47 -1.85
N ALA A 43 1.32 -12.10 -0.72
CA ALA A 43 0.66 -11.99 0.57
C ALA A 43 -0.49 -10.97 0.54
N VAL A 44 -0.26 -9.78 -0.03
CA VAL A 44 -1.31 -8.75 -0.16
C VAL A 44 -2.42 -9.21 -1.09
N ALA A 45 -2.09 -9.84 -2.22
CA ALA A 45 -3.11 -10.29 -3.17
C ALA A 45 -4.06 -11.35 -2.59
N ARG A 46 -3.60 -12.13 -1.60
CA ARG A 46 -4.43 -13.09 -0.87
C ARG A 46 -5.26 -12.44 0.23
N GLY A 47 -4.63 -11.58 1.03
CA GLY A 47 -5.24 -11.07 2.26
C GLY A 47 -5.98 -9.74 2.14
N ALA A 48 -5.74 -8.95 1.08
CA ALA A 48 -6.41 -7.67 0.85
C ALA A 48 -7.43 -7.77 -0.29
N ASP A 49 -8.41 -6.88 -0.27
CA ASP A 49 -9.34 -6.69 -1.39
C ASP A 49 -8.76 -5.73 -2.42
N VAL A 50 -8.03 -4.71 -1.95
CA VAL A 50 -7.38 -3.75 -2.82
C VAL A 50 -5.93 -3.54 -2.43
N ALA A 51 -5.02 -3.69 -3.39
CA ALA A 51 -3.59 -3.50 -3.21
C ALA A 51 -3.13 -2.17 -3.84
N ILE A 52 -2.70 -1.19 -3.05
CA ILE A 52 -2.02 0.01 -3.56
C ILE A 52 -0.52 -0.17 -3.41
N ILE A 53 0.13 -0.40 -4.54
CA ILE A 53 1.58 -0.56 -4.64
C ILE A 53 2.19 0.82 -4.77
N THR A 54 3.09 1.17 -3.86
CA THR A 54 3.69 2.49 -3.78
C THR A 54 5.18 2.44 -3.46
N SER A 55 5.83 3.59 -3.46
CA SER A 55 7.20 3.76 -3.00
C SER A 55 7.26 3.74 -1.46
N ASP A 56 8.36 3.23 -0.89
CA ASP A 56 8.64 3.27 0.54
C ASP A 56 9.98 3.97 0.78
N ASN A 57 11.07 3.26 0.55
CA ASN A 57 12.43 3.77 0.67
C ASN A 57 13.22 3.31 -0.56
N PRO A 58 13.02 3.92 -1.75
CA PRO A 58 13.61 3.44 -2.99
C PRO A 58 15.14 3.53 -2.99
N ARG A 59 15.74 4.42 -2.18
CA ARG A 59 17.20 4.61 -2.12
C ARG A 59 17.74 4.86 -3.53
N THR A 60 18.75 4.11 -3.97
CA THR A 60 19.37 4.30 -5.28
C THR A 60 18.66 3.53 -6.40
N GLU A 61 17.72 2.65 -6.08
CA GLU A 61 16.94 1.92 -7.07
C GLU A 61 15.78 2.75 -7.64
N SER A 62 15.40 2.46 -8.89
CA SER A 62 14.18 3.00 -9.50
C SER A 62 12.94 2.48 -8.75
N PRO A 63 11.99 3.36 -8.35
CA PRO A 63 10.72 2.94 -7.77
C PRO A 63 9.94 1.96 -8.67
N ASP A 64 9.94 2.16 -9.99
CA ASP A 64 9.33 1.24 -10.96
C ASP A 64 9.97 -0.15 -10.95
N ALA A 65 11.30 -0.21 -10.86
CA ALA A 65 12.02 -1.48 -10.79
C ALA A 65 11.72 -2.25 -9.50
N ILE A 66 11.48 -1.53 -8.38
CA ILE A 66 11.04 -2.13 -7.12
C ILE A 66 9.59 -2.61 -7.21
N ALA A 67 8.72 -1.83 -7.82
CA ALA A 67 7.29 -2.13 -7.92
C ALA A 67 7.01 -3.28 -8.90
N ARG A 68 7.80 -3.45 -9.96
CA ARG A 68 7.56 -4.45 -11.02
C ARG A 68 7.36 -5.87 -10.47
N PRO A 69 8.25 -6.46 -9.66
CA PRO A 69 8.02 -7.81 -9.10
C PRO A 69 6.77 -7.91 -8.21
N ILE A 70 6.38 -6.81 -7.56
CA ILE A 70 5.16 -6.75 -6.74
C ILE A 70 3.93 -6.79 -7.65
N VAL A 71 3.92 -5.96 -8.70
CA VAL A 71 2.86 -5.90 -9.72
C VAL A 71 2.69 -7.25 -10.42
N ASP A 72 3.80 -7.90 -10.80
CA ASP A 72 3.76 -9.20 -11.45
C ASP A 72 3.15 -10.27 -10.54
N ALA A 73 3.47 -10.24 -9.24
CA ALA A 73 2.89 -11.17 -8.26
C ALA A 73 1.38 -10.96 -8.04
N VAL A 74 0.91 -9.70 -7.92
CA VAL A 74 -0.53 -9.43 -7.77
C VAL A 74 -1.30 -9.80 -9.03
N ARG A 75 -0.73 -9.57 -10.22
CA ARG A 75 -1.31 -9.98 -11.50
C ARG A 75 -1.39 -11.49 -11.65
N ALA A 76 -0.34 -12.22 -11.24
CA ALA A 76 -0.34 -13.68 -11.23
C ALA A 76 -1.43 -14.28 -10.32
N ARG A 77 -1.93 -13.50 -9.36
CA ARG A 77 -3.08 -13.85 -8.49
C ARG A 77 -4.44 -13.46 -9.06
N GLY A 78 -4.48 -12.93 -10.28
CA GLY A 78 -5.72 -12.55 -10.96
C GLY A 78 -6.28 -11.19 -10.52
N LEU A 79 -5.51 -10.35 -9.83
CA LEU A 79 -5.93 -8.98 -9.56
C LEU A 79 -5.78 -8.12 -10.83
N SER A 80 -6.86 -7.47 -11.22
CA SER A 80 -6.88 -6.49 -12.31
C SER A 80 -6.38 -5.14 -11.85
N GLU A 81 -5.79 -4.37 -12.77
CA GLU A 81 -5.45 -2.97 -12.53
C GLU A 81 -6.71 -2.13 -12.44
N LEU A 82 -6.89 -1.42 -11.33
CA LEU A 82 -8.03 -0.56 -11.10
C LEU A 82 -7.72 0.86 -11.58
N ARG A 83 -8.71 1.47 -12.20
CA ARG A 83 -8.76 2.92 -12.37
C ARG A 83 -9.27 3.57 -11.07
N PRO A 84 -9.02 4.87 -10.83
CA PRO A 84 -9.50 5.56 -9.63
C PRO A 84 -10.99 5.33 -9.34
N GLU A 85 -11.83 5.22 -10.37
CA GLU A 85 -13.27 5.01 -10.23
C GLU A 85 -13.63 3.60 -9.71
N GLY A 86 -12.95 2.56 -10.21
CA GLY A 86 -13.14 1.17 -9.76
C GLY A 86 -12.71 0.98 -8.29
N PHE A 87 -11.79 1.81 -7.84
CA PHE A 87 -11.35 1.85 -6.44
C PHE A 87 -12.47 2.28 -5.48
N ALA A 88 -13.36 3.18 -5.92
CA ALA A 88 -14.54 3.59 -5.16
C ALA A 88 -15.71 2.60 -5.31
N GLY A 89 -15.77 1.87 -6.43
CA GLY A 89 -16.87 0.96 -6.81
C GLY A 89 -16.91 -0.39 -6.09
N GLY A 90 -15.99 -0.67 -5.16
CA GLY A 90 -15.96 -1.92 -4.42
C GLY A 90 -15.25 -3.08 -5.13
N GLU A 91 -14.61 -2.82 -6.27
CA GLU A 91 -13.91 -3.85 -7.05
C GLU A 91 -12.64 -4.34 -6.34
N ARG A 92 -12.35 -5.63 -6.53
CA ARG A 92 -11.12 -6.27 -6.05
C ARG A 92 -10.02 -6.09 -7.10
N GLY A 93 -8.85 -5.59 -6.72
CA GLY A 93 -7.81 -5.30 -7.71
C GLY A 93 -6.56 -4.63 -7.12
N TYR A 94 -5.72 -4.09 -7.98
CA TYR A 94 -4.54 -3.34 -7.56
C TYR A 94 -4.42 -1.98 -8.27
N MET A 95 -3.65 -1.07 -7.67
CA MET A 95 -3.27 0.21 -8.26
C MET A 95 -1.78 0.44 -8.03
N LEU A 96 -1.08 0.99 -9.02
CA LEU A 96 0.29 1.47 -8.89
C LEU A 96 0.27 3.00 -8.74
N GLU A 97 0.70 3.49 -7.57
CA GLU A 97 0.83 4.92 -7.29
C GLU A 97 2.15 5.14 -6.54
N LEU A 98 3.19 5.60 -7.24
CA LEU A 98 4.55 5.67 -6.71
C LEU A 98 4.78 6.87 -5.77
N ASP A 99 3.86 7.84 -5.75
CA ASP A 99 3.83 8.86 -4.70
C ASP A 99 3.11 8.30 -3.47
N ARG A 100 3.86 8.08 -2.39
CA ARG A 100 3.33 7.49 -1.15
C ARG A 100 2.25 8.35 -0.49
N ALA A 101 2.39 9.67 -0.52
CA ALA A 101 1.39 10.57 0.05
C ALA A 101 0.09 10.50 -0.76
N ARG A 102 0.19 10.47 -2.09
CA ARG A 102 -0.95 10.31 -2.99
C ARG A 102 -1.62 8.94 -2.83
N ALA A 103 -0.83 7.87 -2.71
CA ALA A 103 -1.34 6.52 -2.45
C ALA A 103 -2.17 6.47 -1.16
N ILE A 104 -1.67 7.07 -0.08
CA ILE A 104 -2.40 7.18 1.20
C ILE A 104 -3.68 8.00 1.03
N ALA A 105 -3.60 9.15 0.34
CA ALA A 105 -4.76 10.00 0.11
C ALA A 105 -5.86 9.28 -0.69
N LEU A 106 -5.49 8.55 -1.75
CA LEU A 106 -6.41 7.77 -2.56
C LEU A 106 -7.07 6.66 -1.73
N ALA A 107 -6.28 5.88 -0.97
CA ALA A 107 -6.79 4.81 -0.11
C ALA A 107 -7.83 5.32 0.89
N VAL A 108 -7.53 6.45 1.55
CA VAL A 108 -8.42 7.04 2.54
C VAL A 108 -9.64 7.65 1.88
N ALA A 109 -9.52 8.29 0.71
CA ALA A 109 -10.66 8.86 0.00
C ALA A 109 -11.63 7.80 -0.53
N SER A 110 -11.13 6.63 -0.94
CA SER A 110 -11.94 5.57 -1.54
C SER A 110 -12.59 4.61 -0.55
N ALA A 111 -12.18 4.63 0.71
CA ALA A 111 -12.72 3.74 1.74
C ALA A 111 -14.25 3.93 1.90
N GLN A 112 -14.97 2.87 2.23
CA GLN A 112 -16.40 2.91 2.54
C GLN A 112 -16.61 2.59 4.03
N PRO A 113 -17.79 2.89 4.60
CA PRO A 113 -18.12 2.45 5.95
C PRO A 113 -17.90 0.93 6.09
N GLY A 114 -17.14 0.53 7.12
CA GLY A 114 -16.77 -0.87 7.36
C GLY A 114 -15.46 -1.32 6.71
N ASP A 115 -14.88 -0.54 5.79
CA ASP A 115 -13.55 -0.81 5.23
C ASP A 115 -12.43 -0.52 6.23
N VAL A 116 -11.30 -1.20 6.05
CA VAL A 116 -10.04 -0.92 6.75
C VAL A 116 -8.96 -0.53 5.74
N VAL A 117 -8.28 0.59 6.02
CA VAL A 117 -7.08 1.02 5.29
C VAL A 117 -5.83 0.66 6.11
N LEU A 118 -5.03 -0.27 5.59
CA LEU A 118 -3.76 -0.69 6.18
C LEU A 118 -2.60 0.02 5.48
N LEU A 119 -1.85 0.83 6.21
CA LEU A 119 -0.56 1.39 5.76
C LEU A 119 0.58 0.50 6.28
N ALA A 120 1.25 -0.21 5.38
CA ALA A 120 2.34 -1.13 5.71
C ALA A 120 3.71 -0.64 5.18
N GLY A 121 4.79 -1.20 5.72
CA GLY A 121 6.17 -0.80 5.44
C GLY A 121 6.83 -0.03 6.58
N LYS A 122 6.43 1.24 6.79
CA LYS A 122 7.18 2.24 7.57
C LYS A 122 6.99 2.17 9.09
N GLY A 123 5.76 1.98 9.56
CA GLY A 123 5.48 1.93 11.00
C GLY A 123 5.75 3.27 11.71
N HIS A 124 6.83 3.35 12.49
CA HIS A 124 7.22 4.55 13.24
C HIS A 124 8.24 5.42 12.50
N GLU A 125 8.74 4.98 11.34
CA GLU A 125 9.63 5.80 10.51
C GLU A 125 8.91 7.06 10.01
N ASP A 126 9.57 8.20 10.18
CA ASP A 126 9.09 9.55 9.82
C ASP A 126 9.90 10.18 8.66
N TYR A 127 10.54 9.33 7.85
CA TYR A 127 11.30 9.73 6.68
C TYR A 127 11.10 8.79 5.49
N GLN A 128 11.40 9.29 4.30
CA GLN A 128 11.54 8.50 3.07
C GLN A 128 12.94 8.71 2.48
N ILE A 129 13.57 7.64 1.97
CA ILE A 129 14.92 7.70 1.40
C ILE A 129 14.86 7.75 -0.13
N LEU A 130 15.29 8.87 -0.72
CA LEU A 130 15.42 9.07 -2.17
C LEU A 130 16.91 9.27 -2.51
N GLY A 131 17.51 8.33 -3.26
CA GLY A 131 18.95 8.27 -3.45
C GLY A 131 19.67 8.14 -2.10
N ALA A 132 20.50 9.14 -1.79
CA ALA A 132 21.19 9.26 -0.50
C ALA A 132 20.48 10.20 0.51
N GLN A 133 19.37 10.84 0.11
CA GLN A 133 18.69 11.85 0.93
C GLN A 133 17.57 11.23 1.75
N LYS A 134 17.47 11.66 3.01
CA LYS A 134 16.31 11.42 3.87
C LYS A 134 15.41 12.65 3.81
N ILE A 135 14.21 12.50 3.31
CA ILE A 135 13.18 13.54 3.30
C ILE A 135 12.16 13.24 4.41
N ALA A 136 11.62 14.28 5.04
CA ALA A 136 10.59 14.12 6.07
C ALA A 136 9.32 13.51 5.45
N PHE A 137 8.87 12.38 5.99
CA PHE A 137 7.70 11.66 5.52
C PHE A 137 7.16 10.71 6.60
N ASP A 138 6.00 11.01 7.18
CA ASP A 138 5.36 10.16 8.20
C ASP A 138 3.97 9.73 7.72
N ASP A 139 3.77 8.42 7.56
CA ASP A 139 2.49 7.80 7.19
C ASP A 139 1.35 8.31 8.07
N ARG A 140 1.60 8.52 9.37
CA ARG A 140 0.60 8.96 10.34
C ARG A 140 0.18 10.40 10.11
N VAL A 141 1.11 11.26 9.67
CA VAL A 141 0.81 12.65 9.33
C VAL A 141 -0.03 12.70 8.06
N HIS A 142 0.37 11.97 7.02
CA HIS A 142 -0.37 11.90 5.76
C HIS A 142 -1.76 11.26 5.93
N ALA A 143 -1.88 10.22 6.74
CA ALA A 143 -3.17 9.60 7.06
C ALA A 143 -4.11 10.56 7.79
N ARG A 144 -3.60 11.30 8.79
CA ARG A 144 -4.40 12.33 9.49
C ARG A 144 -4.86 13.44 8.54
N ALA A 145 -3.98 13.92 7.67
CA ALA A 145 -4.32 14.92 6.68
C ALA A 145 -5.39 14.43 5.69
N ALA A 146 -5.25 13.19 5.19
CA ALA A 146 -6.22 12.58 4.29
C ALA A 146 -7.60 12.39 4.96
N LEU A 147 -7.63 11.96 6.23
CA LEU A 147 -8.86 11.85 7.01
C LEU A 147 -9.54 13.21 7.23
N ALA A 148 -8.76 14.26 7.51
CA ALA A 148 -9.28 15.61 7.67
C ALA A 148 -9.88 16.14 6.35
N ALA A 149 -9.18 15.97 5.23
CA ALA A 149 -9.67 16.36 3.91
C ALA A 149 -10.96 15.61 3.55
N ARG A 150 -11.03 14.30 3.80
CA ARG A 150 -12.24 13.50 3.57
C ARG A 150 -13.44 14.00 4.37
N ARG A 151 -13.24 14.37 5.64
CA ARG A 151 -14.31 14.92 6.51
C ARG A 151 -14.79 16.29 6.05
N ALA A 152 -13.94 17.08 5.40
CA ALA A 152 -14.32 18.40 4.89
C ALA A 152 -15.07 18.32 3.55
N ALA A 153 -14.94 17.21 2.81
CA ALA A 153 -15.54 17.01 1.50
C ALA A 153 -16.93 16.32 1.54
N GLY A 154 -17.32 15.76 2.69
CA GLY A 154 -18.64 15.16 2.92
C GLY A 154 -19.48 16.00 3.87
#